data_AF-H1LET5-F1
#
_entry.id   AF-H1LET5-F1
#
_cell.length_a   1.000
_cell.length_b   1.000
_cell.length_c   1.000
_cell.angle_alpha   90.00
_cell.angle_beta   90.00
_cell.angle_gamma   90.00
#
_symmetry.space_group_name_H-M   'P 1'
#
loop_
_entity.id
_entity.type
_entity.pdbx_description
1 polymer ?
#
loop_
_entity_poly.entity_id
_entity_poly.type
_entity_poly.pdbx_seq_one_letter_code
_entity_poly.pdbx_strand_id
1 'polypeptide(L)'
;MDYRTEALLYAAARRQHLIETILPALDAGKLVLCDRYVDSSVAYQGAGRGIGMDQVARMNEFATEALLPAKTIYFDIPVEIGLNRISKHRDSSKIDRLDVETTAFHKRVHAGYMEIRKNNPDRFVTIDATQSFSQVVADTLDTIHQIAAEYFKES
;
A
#
# COMPACT_ATOMS: atom_id res chain seq x y z
N MET A 1 -10.74 -17.53 -9.33
CA MET A 1 -9.78 -16.82 -10.21
C MET A 1 -8.37 -17.18 -9.76
N ASP A 2 -7.52 -17.56 -10.70
CA ASP A 2 -6.10 -17.87 -10.49
C ASP A 2 -5.34 -16.67 -9.89
N TYR A 3 -4.28 -16.93 -9.12
CA TYR A 3 -3.52 -15.88 -8.42
C TYR A 3 -2.69 -15.01 -9.36
N ARG A 4 -2.15 -15.56 -10.46
CA ARG A 4 -1.45 -14.76 -11.47
C ARG A 4 -2.43 -13.92 -12.27
N THR A 5 -3.62 -14.45 -12.57
CA THR A 5 -4.70 -13.65 -13.17
C THR A 5 -5.08 -12.46 -12.28
N GLU A 6 -5.25 -12.68 -10.97
CA GLU A 6 -5.50 -11.60 -10.01
C GLU A 6 -4.38 -10.53 -10.04
N ALA A 7 -3.12 -10.96 -10.01
CA ALA A 7 -1.97 -10.05 -10.05
C ALA A 7 -1.90 -9.22 -11.34
N LEU A 8 -2.16 -9.84 -12.50
CA LEU A 8 -2.19 -9.18 -13.79
C LEU A 8 -3.31 -8.14 -13.89
N LEU A 9 -4.49 -8.45 -13.35
CA LEU A 9 -5.61 -7.50 -13.32
C LEU A 9 -5.29 -6.28 -12.44
N TYR A 10 -4.63 -6.48 -11.28
CA TYR A 10 -4.16 -5.36 -10.47
C TYR A 10 -3.10 -4.51 -11.19
N ALA A 11 -2.16 -5.14 -11.91
CA ALA A 11 -1.17 -4.41 -12.69
C ALA A 11 -1.80 -3.60 -13.83
N ALA A 12 -2.77 -4.18 -14.56
CA ALA A 12 -3.52 -3.48 -15.60
C ALA A 12 -4.32 -2.30 -15.05
N ALA A 13 -5.05 -2.50 -13.94
CA ALA A 13 -5.81 -1.43 -13.29
C ALA A 13 -4.89 -0.30 -12.81
N ARG A 14 -3.71 -0.64 -12.26
CA ARG A 14 -2.70 0.34 -11.82
C ARG A 14 -2.17 1.17 -12.98
N ARG A 15 -1.87 0.56 -14.14
CA ARG A 15 -1.45 1.30 -15.34
C ARG A 15 -2.51 2.31 -15.76
N GLN A 16 -3.78 1.90 -15.80
CA GLN A 16 -4.86 2.79 -16.21
C GLN A 16 -5.00 3.96 -15.24
N HIS A 17 -5.03 3.69 -13.93
CA HIS A 17 -5.10 4.73 -12.89
C HIS A 17 -3.92 5.71 -12.99
N LEU A 18 -2.72 5.18 -13.24
CA LEU A 18 -1.51 5.98 -13.38
C LEU A 18 -1.64 7.01 -14.53
N ILE A 19 -2.08 6.55 -15.71
CA ILE A 19 -2.23 7.41 -16.89
C ILE A 19 -3.39 8.41 -16.74
N GLU A 20 -4.53 7.98 -16.21
CA GLU A 20 -5.74 8.81 -16.20
C GLU A 20 -5.78 9.79 -15.03
N THR A 21 -5.11 9.49 -13.91
CA THR A 21 -5.28 10.24 -12.65
C THR A 21 -3.95 10.72 -12.07
N ILE A 22 -2.99 9.81 -11.85
CA ILE A 22 -1.78 10.15 -11.09
C ILE A 22 -0.84 11.03 -11.91
N LEU A 23 -0.45 10.64 -13.13
CA LEU A 23 0.46 11.44 -13.96
C LEU A 23 -0.08 12.84 -14.25
N PRO A 24 -1.36 13.02 -14.68
CA PRO A 24 -1.90 14.36 -14.87
C PRO A 24 -1.88 15.23 -13.61
N ALA A 25 -2.07 14.63 -12.43
CA ALA A 25 -2.01 15.35 -11.16
C ALA A 25 -0.57 15.76 -10.80
N LEU A 26 0.40 14.87 -11.02
CA LEU A 26 1.83 15.15 -10.79
C LEU A 26 2.34 16.22 -11.75
N ASP A 27 1.98 16.15 -13.04
CA ASP A 27 2.33 17.15 -14.06
C ASP A 27 1.76 18.53 -13.72
N ALA A 28 0.60 18.56 -13.06
CA ALA A 28 -0.02 19.79 -12.54
C ALA A 28 0.61 20.28 -11.21
N GLY A 29 1.68 19.65 -10.74
CA GLY A 29 2.35 20.01 -9.49
C GLY A 29 1.51 19.77 -8.24
N LYS A 30 0.65 18.75 -8.24
CA LYS A 30 -0.20 18.41 -7.08
C LYS A 30 0.42 17.33 -6.21
N LEU A 31 0.15 17.43 -4.90
CA LEU A 31 0.38 16.33 -3.96
C LEU A 31 -0.66 15.22 -4.21
N VAL A 32 -0.19 14.01 -4.52
CA VAL A 32 -1.04 12.83 -4.72
C VAL A 32 -0.95 11.91 -3.50
N LEU A 33 -2.09 11.75 -2.81
CA LEU A 33 -2.27 10.75 -1.76
C LEU A 33 -2.96 9.53 -2.38
N CYS A 34 -2.25 8.40 -2.44
CA CYS A 34 -2.74 7.17 -3.04
C CYS A 34 -2.85 6.07 -1.98
N ASP A 35 -4.06 5.54 -1.77
CA ASP A 35 -4.27 4.39 -0.90
C ASP A 35 -3.88 3.12 -1.64
N ARG A 36 -2.75 2.54 -1.21
CA ARG A 36 -2.03 1.40 -1.81
C ARG A 36 -1.45 1.70 -3.19
N TYR A 37 -0.34 1.03 -3.47
CA TYR A 37 0.32 1.10 -4.76
C TYR A 37 1.09 -0.21 -5.03
N VAL A 38 2.25 -0.16 -5.69
CA VAL A 38 3.03 -1.35 -6.07
C VAL A 38 3.41 -2.23 -4.88
N ASP A 39 3.78 -1.64 -3.73
CA ASP A 39 4.20 -2.39 -2.54
C ASP A 39 3.11 -3.37 -2.06
N SER A 40 1.83 -3.00 -2.18
CA SER A 40 0.71 -3.91 -1.88
C SER A 40 0.67 -5.10 -2.82
N SER A 41 0.92 -4.92 -4.12
CA SER A 41 0.95 -6.07 -5.03
C SER A 41 2.09 -7.02 -4.68
N VAL A 42 3.28 -6.48 -4.39
CA VAL A 42 4.44 -7.30 -3.99
C VAL A 42 4.17 -8.06 -2.68
N ALA A 43 3.58 -7.41 -1.68
CA ALA A 43 3.27 -8.05 -0.40
C ALA A 43 2.11 -9.07 -0.51
N TYR A 44 1.00 -8.71 -1.14
CA TYR A 44 -0.20 -9.56 -1.21
C TYR A 44 -0.06 -10.66 -2.26
N GLN A 45 0.24 -10.32 -3.51
CA GLN A 45 0.36 -11.30 -4.59
C GLN A 45 1.75 -11.97 -4.60
N GLY A 46 2.82 -11.23 -4.33
CA GLY A 46 4.17 -11.80 -4.30
C GLY A 46 4.36 -12.75 -3.10
N ALA A 47 4.26 -12.22 -1.87
CA ALA A 47 4.47 -13.01 -0.65
C ALA A 47 3.21 -13.77 -0.20
N GLY A 48 2.07 -13.08 -0.08
CA GLY A 48 0.82 -13.66 0.40
C GLY A 48 0.32 -14.85 -0.44
N ARG A 49 0.19 -14.64 -1.76
CA ARG A 49 -0.22 -15.68 -2.73
C ARG A 49 0.93 -16.60 -3.16
N GLY A 50 2.18 -16.28 -2.82
CA GLY A 50 3.34 -17.10 -3.15
C GLY A 50 3.72 -17.09 -4.64
N ILE A 51 3.37 -16.04 -5.38
CA ILE A 51 3.79 -15.89 -6.79
C ILE A 51 5.31 -15.59 -6.88
N GLY A 52 5.86 -14.99 -5.82
CA GLY A 52 7.23 -14.53 -5.74
C GLY A 52 7.30 -12.99 -5.85
N MET A 53 8.00 -12.37 -4.90
CA MET A 53 8.05 -10.92 -4.76
C MET A 53 8.72 -10.25 -5.96
N ASP A 54 9.84 -10.80 -6.43
CA ASP A 54 10.59 -10.29 -7.59
C ASP A 54 9.78 -10.33 -8.88
N GLN A 55 9.04 -11.40 -9.12
CA GLN A 55 8.21 -11.57 -10.31
C GLN A 55 7.10 -10.52 -10.33
N VAL A 56 6.44 -10.31 -9.19
CA VAL A 56 5.37 -9.31 -9.07
C VAL A 56 5.93 -7.88 -9.12
N ALA A 57 7.12 -7.65 -8.57
CA ALA A 57 7.80 -6.36 -8.65
C ALA A 57 8.14 -6.00 -10.11
N ARG A 58 8.78 -6.90 -10.87
CA ARG A 58 9.11 -6.68 -12.30
C ARG A 58 7.88 -6.45 -13.17
N MET A 59 6.81 -7.20 -12.93
CA MET A 59 5.54 -6.99 -13.64
C MET A 59 4.98 -5.58 -13.39
N ASN A 60 5.09 -5.09 -12.15
CA ASN A 60 4.64 -3.75 -11.81
C ASN A 60 5.58 -2.65 -12.29
N GLU A 61 6.89 -2.89 -12.27
CA GLU A 61 7.89 -2.00 -12.86
C GLU A 61 7.57 -1.75 -14.34
N PHE A 62 7.24 -2.80 -15.10
CA PHE A 62 6.73 -2.66 -16.46
C PHE A 62 5.43 -1.85 -16.53
N ALA A 63 4.45 -2.17 -15.68
CA ALA A 63 3.15 -1.50 -15.68
C ALA A 63 3.21 -0.03 -15.27
N THR A 64 4.17 0.38 -14.43
CA THR A 64 4.27 1.74 -13.91
C THR A 64 5.42 2.54 -14.51
N GLU A 65 6.13 1.99 -15.51
CA GLU A 65 7.37 2.57 -16.05
C GLU A 65 8.36 2.94 -14.94
N ALA A 66 8.49 2.04 -13.96
CA ALA A 66 9.27 2.21 -12.74
C ALA A 66 8.93 3.45 -11.87
N LEU A 67 7.80 4.14 -12.12
CA LEU A 67 7.37 5.24 -11.26
C LEU A 67 6.96 4.71 -9.88
N LEU A 68 7.76 5.04 -8.87
CA LEU A 68 7.53 4.74 -7.46
C LEU A 68 7.09 5.99 -6.70
N PRO A 69 6.37 5.84 -5.57
CA PRO A 69 6.05 6.97 -4.70
C PRO A 69 7.33 7.60 -4.14
N ALA A 70 7.36 8.93 -4.02
CA ALA A 70 8.45 9.63 -3.33
C ALA A 70 8.57 9.18 -1.86
N LYS A 71 7.41 8.94 -1.22
CA LYS A 71 7.29 8.40 0.14
C LYS A 71 6.14 7.41 0.23
N THR A 72 6.27 6.47 1.15
CA THR A 72 5.25 5.48 1.47
C THR A 72 5.04 5.45 2.98
N ILE A 73 3.85 5.84 3.43
CA ILE A 73 3.46 5.72 4.83
C ILE A 73 2.97 4.30 5.07
N TYR A 74 3.68 3.56 5.93
CA TYR A 74 3.33 2.20 6.32
C TYR A 74 2.75 2.20 7.73
N PHE A 75 1.50 1.75 7.85
CA PHE A 75 0.81 1.59 9.11
C PHE A 75 1.15 0.23 9.72
N ASP A 76 2.04 0.23 10.70
CA ASP A 76 2.52 -0.99 11.33
C ASP A 76 1.53 -1.44 12.41
N ILE A 77 0.99 -2.64 12.24
CA ILE A 77 0.02 -3.22 13.17
C ILE A 77 0.19 -4.73 13.21
N PRO A 78 0.22 -5.35 14.40
CA PRO A 78 0.18 -6.80 14.52
C PRO A 78 -1.03 -7.38 13.79
N VAL A 79 -0.79 -8.44 13.02
CA VAL A 79 -1.80 -9.09 12.16
C VAL A 79 -3.07 -9.43 12.95
N GLU A 80 -2.91 -9.94 14.17
CA GLU A 80 -4.02 -10.33 15.05
C GLU A 80 -4.90 -9.14 15.45
N ILE A 81 -4.29 -7.97 15.71
CA ILE A 81 -5.03 -6.73 16.02
C ILE A 81 -5.74 -6.22 14.76
N GLY A 82 -5.06 -6.24 13.61
CA GLY A 82 -5.63 -5.85 12.32
C GLY A 82 -6.88 -6.68 11.96
N LEU A 83 -6.78 -8.01 12.07
CA LEU A 83 -7.91 -8.93 11.83
C LEU A 83 -9.09 -8.66 12.76
N ASN A 84 -8.83 -8.35 14.04
CA ASN A 84 -9.87 -8.00 15.00
C ASN A 84 -10.56 -6.66 14.67
N ARG A 85 -9.83 -5.68 14.13
CA ARG A 85 -10.43 -4.43 13.66
C ARG A 85 -11.32 -4.66 12.44
N ILE A 86 -10.87 -5.48 11.49
CA ILE A 86 -11.65 -5.86 10.31
C ILE A 86 -12.96 -6.56 10.72
N SER A 87 -12.92 -7.48 11.70
CA SER A 87 -14.13 -8.18 12.14
C SER A 87 -15.14 -7.26 12.85
N LYS A 88 -14.69 -6.25 13.59
CA LYS A 88 -15.54 -5.32 14.36
C LYS A 88 -16.18 -4.21 13.53
N HIS A 89 -15.48 -3.71 12.51
CA HIS A 89 -15.92 -2.56 11.72
C HIS A 89 -16.49 -2.96 10.35
N ARG A 90 -16.75 -4.25 10.13
CA ARG A 90 -17.19 -4.79 8.85
C ARG A 90 -18.64 -4.47 8.58
N ASP A 91 -18.88 -3.84 7.43
CA ASP A 91 -20.16 -3.90 6.73
C ASP A 91 -20.23 -5.25 6.00
N SER A 92 -21.21 -6.10 6.34
CA SER A 92 -21.37 -7.44 5.77
C SER A 92 -21.62 -7.44 4.26
N SER A 93 -21.91 -6.28 3.67
CA SER A 93 -22.12 -6.09 2.24
C SER A 93 -20.85 -5.86 1.40
N LYS A 94 -19.68 -5.61 2.03
CA LYS A 94 -18.41 -5.30 1.34
C LYS A 94 -17.29 -6.28 1.72
N ILE A 95 -17.47 -7.56 1.39
CA ILE A 95 -16.43 -8.57 1.60
C ILE A 95 -15.45 -8.50 0.42
N ASP A 96 -14.25 -7.94 0.64
CA ASP A 96 -13.13 -8.14 -0.29
C ASP A 96 -12.63 -9.59 -0.15
N ARG A 97 -12.31 -10.21 -1.28
CA ARG A 97 -11.78 -11.56 -1.37
C ARG A 97 -10.48 -11.72 -0.57
N LEU A 98 -9.68 -10.67 -0.44
CA LEU A 98 -8.45 -10.68 0.37
C LEU A 98 -8.72 -10.75 1.88
N ASP A 99 -9.91 -10.35 2.32
CA ASP A 99 -10.30 -10.36 3.73
C ASP A 99 -10.93 -11.69 4.18
N VAL A 100 -11.05 -12.66 3.26
CA VAL A 100 -11.49 -14.04 3.54
C VAL A 100 -10.28 -14.96 3.73
N GLU A 101 -9.08 -14.42 3.59
CA GLU A 101 -7.84 -15.18 3.65
C GLU A 101 -7.43 -15.54 5.08
N THR A 102 -6.64 -16.59 5.20
CA THR A 102 -6.25 -17.14 6.51
C THR A 102 -5.26 -16.24 7.25
N THR A 103 -5.17 -16.38 8.58
CA THR A 103 -4.11 -15.73 9.37
C THR A 103 -2.70 -15.99 8.81
N ALA A 104 -2.45 -17.18 8.27
CA ALA A 104 -1.18 -17.52 7.64
C ALA A 104 -0.89 -16.67 6.38
N PHE A 105 -1.92 -16.34 5.59
CA PHE A 105 -1.80 -15.41 4.47
C PHE A 105 -1.40 -14.02 4.97
N HIS A 106 -2.12 -13.46 5.94
CA HIS A 106 -1.80 -12.13 6.47
C HIS A 106 -0.40 -12.05 7.12
N LYS A 107 0.06 -13.13 7.76
CA LYS A 107 1.44 -13.23 8.26
C LYS A 107 2.48 -13.17 7.13
N ARG A 108 2.23 -13.84 6.00
CA ARG A 108 3.10 -13.73 4.82
C ARG A 108 3.08 -12.34 4.20
N VAL A 109 1.91 -11.70 4.13
CA VAL A 109 1.80 -10.31 3.64
C VAL A 109 2.61 -9.36 4.52
N HIS A 110 2.45 -9.46 5.85
CA HIS A 110 3.22 -8.67 6.80
C HIS A 110 4.73 -8.89 6.64
N ALA A 111 5.18 -10.14 6.55
CA ALA A 111 6.59 -10.46 6.31
C ALA A 111 7.10 -9.84 4.99
N GLY A 112 6.31 -9.90 3.91
CA GLY A 112 6.63 -9.25 2.64
C GLY A 112 6.81 -7.74 2.78
N TYR A 113 5.93 -7.05 3.53
CA TYR A 113 6.11 -5.63 3.82
C TYR A 113 7.38 -5.31 4.62
N MET A 114 7.72 -6.15 5.60
CA MET A 114 8.96 -5.97 6.38
C MET A 114 10.21 -6.05 5.48
N GLU A 115 10.22 -6.99 4.53
CA GLU A 115 11.30 -7.13 3.56
C GLU A 115 11.37 -5.95 2.60
N ILE A 116 10.23 -5.51 2.03
CA ILE A 116 10.18 -4.34 1.16
C ILE A 116 10.71 -3.10 1.88
N ARG A 117 10.26 -2.86 3.12
CA ARG A 117 10.68 -1.71 3.94
C ARG A 117 12.18 -1.75 4.24
N LYS A 118 12.70 -2.92 4.61
CA LYS A 118 14.14 -3.12 4.88
C LYS A 118 15.00 -2.76 3.67
N ASN A 119 14.53 -3.09 2.46
CA ASN A 119 15.25 -2.82 1.22
C ASN A 119 15.07 -1.39 0.68
N ASN A 120 14.17 -0.60 1.27
CA ASN A 120 13.82 0.76 0.81
C ASN A 120 13.71 1.76 1.98
N PRO A 121 14.70 1.86 2.89
CA PRO A 121 14.56 2.63 4.12
C PRO A 121 14.25 4.11 3.91
N ASP A 122 14.79 4.72 2.84
CA ASP A 122 14.60 6.15 2.57
C ASP A 122 13.19 6.51 2.06
N ARG A 123 12.48 5.53 1.46
CA ARG A 123 11.13 5.74 0.90
C ARG A 123 10.04 5.53 1.94
N PHE A 124 10.28 4.69 2.95
CA PHE A 124 9.26 4.31 3.92
C PHE A 124 9.29 5.19 5.17
N VAL A 125 8.11 5.63 5.59
CA VAL A 125 7.88 6.22 6.91
C VAL A 125 6.86 5.34 7.63
N THR A 126 7.18 4.91 8.84
CA THR A 126 6.32 3.99 9.60
C THR A 126 5.53 4.74 10.66
N ILE A 127 4.23 4.46 10.74
CA ILE A 127 3.34 4.92 11.80
C ILE A 127 2.93 3.72 12.64
N ASP A 128 3.04 3.83 13.97
CA ASP A 128 2.50 2.83 14.88
C ASP A 128 0.97 2.88 14.87
N ALA A 129 0.36 1.90 14.20
CA ALA A 129 -1.08 1.79 14.06
C ALA A 129 -1.74 1.00 15.20
N THR A 130 -1.00 0.60 16.24
CA THR A 130 -1.56 0.02 17.47
C THR A 130 -2.21 1.06 18.37
N GLN A 131 -1.86 2.34 18.19
CA GLN A 131 -2.42 3.49 18.89
C GLN A 131 -3.93 3.69 18.60
N SER A 132 -4.53 4.67 19.30
CA SER A 132 -5.91 5.09 19.04
C SER A 132 -6.04 5.70 17.64
N PHE A 133 -7.24 5.61 17.05
CA PHE A 133 -7.50 6.14 15.71
C PHE A 133 -7.12 7.63 15.58
N SER A 134 -7.48 8.45 16.58
CA SER A 134 -7.17 9.88 16.59
C SER A 134 -5.66 10.15 16.61
N GLN A 135 -4.89 9.34 17.33
CA GLN A 135 -3.44 9.51 17.41
C GLN A 135 -2.77 9.09 16.10
N VAL A 136 -3.19 7.96 15.52
CA VAL A 136 -2.70 7.52 14.20
C VAL A 136 -2.94 8.60 13.14
N VAL A 137 -4.12 9.24 13.14
CA VAL A 137 -4.43 10.34 12.23
C VAL A 137 -3.52 11.54 12.47
N ALA A 138 -3.34 11.95 13.73
CA ALA A 138 -2.44 13.06 14.08
C ALA A 138 -1.01 12.80 13.59
N ASP A 139 -0.44 11.65 13.94
CA ASP A 139 0.93 11.27 13.55
C ASP A 139 1.10 11.21 12.02
N THR A 140 0.06 10.77 11.31
CA THR A 140 0.06 10.71 9.84
C THR A 140 0.03 12.10 9.23
N LEU A 141 -0.80 13.01 9.74
CA LEU A 141 -0.88 14.39 9.25
C LEU A 141 0.43 15.13 9.50
N ASP A 142 0.99 15.00 10.70
CA ASP A 142 2.30 15.58 11.04
C ASP A 142 3.39 15.05 10.10
N THR A 143 3.39 13.75 9.84
CA THR A 143 4.31 13.12 8.88
C THR A 143 4.14 13.70 7.47
N ILE A 144 2.90 13.82 6.97
CA ILE A 144 2.62 14.38 5.64
C ILE A 144 3.12 15.83 5.56
N HIS A 145 2.83 16.66 6.56
CA HIS A 145 3.33 18.03 6.62
C HIS A 145 4.86 18.09 6.60
N GLN A 146 5.54 17.17 7.27
CA GLN A 146 7.00 17.12 7.29
C GLN A 146 7.59 16.72 5.94
N ILE A 147 7.09 15.65 5.31
CA ILE A 147 7.67 15.09 4.08
C ILE A 147 7.24 15.81 2.80
N ALA A 148 6.12 16.54 2.84
CA ALA A 148 5.55 17.27 1.72
C ALA A 148 5.35 18.76 2.05
N ALA A 149 6.21 19.32 2.92
CA ALA A 149 6.09 20.69 3.43
C ALA A 149 5.93 21.77 2.35
N GLU A 150 6.52 21.56 1.17
CA GLU A 150 6.41 22.47 0.02
C GLU A 150 4.98 22.70 -0.46
N TYR A 151 4.08 21.74 -0.24
CA TYR A 151 2.66 21.84 -0.63
C TYR A 151 1.79 22.58 0.39
N PHE A 152 2.33 22.93 1.56
CA PHE A 152 1.60 23.57 2.66
C PHE A 152 2.08 24.99 2.98
N LYS A 153 3.04 25.52 2.22
CA LYS A 153 3.48 26.91 2.37
C LYS A 153 2.38 27.82 1.84
N GLU A 154 1.90 28.74 2.68
CA GLU A 154 1.05 29.84 2.23
C GLU A 154 1.81 30.65 1.17
N SER A 155 1.16 30.90 0.02
CA SER A 155 1.67 31.76 -1.06
C SER A 155 1.54 33.23 -0.69
#